data_AF-A0A1Y1X9X9-F1
#
_entry.id   AF-A0A1Y1X9X9-F1
#
_cell.length_a   1.000
_cell.length_b   1.000
_cell.length_c   1.000
_cell.angle_alpha   90.00
_cell.angle_beta   90.00
_cell.angle_gamma   90.00
#
_symmetry.space_group_name_H-M   'P 1'
#
loop_
_entity.id
_entity.type
_entity.pdbx_description
1 polymer ?
#
loop_
_entity_poly.entity_id
_entity_poly.type
_entity_poly.pdbx_seq_one_letter_code
_entity_poly.pdbx_strand_id
1 'polypeptide(L)'
;MVSALIYFLIIIFKFKTKIIPPPLRVKTDKEYAEDLKIVKEHLGEEASKNLQSIKENPSLKQYLFITAHPDDEIMFFAPTMIGLRKQGFKVKILCLSTGNYDKKGEIREIEIKNCVKLLGIEEENVTVLDHPGLQDNPNQFWYPTAVSKVISEHINPDITAIITFDRMGISGHVNHRSVFEGVKYFINQNGSKAMPAVFTLKTVSLLRKYSSFFDTIFSLNAFLIPHAYSVGDRALFVSGFDEVYLAQKAMRQHKSQMVWFRWLYIFFSRYMYINELTRINT
;
A
#
# COMPACT_ATOMS: atom_id res chain seq x y z
N MET A 1 16.61 -34.01 -17.92
CA MET A 1 16.38 -34.65 -16.61
C MET A 1 17.41 -34.27 -15.54
N VAL A 2 18.66 -33.89 -15.88
CA VAL A 2 19.66 -33.46 -14.89
C VAL A 2 19.46 -31.99 -14.41
N SER A 3 18.85 -31.10 -15.20
CA SER A 3 18.59 -29.71 -14.74
C SER A 3 17.40 -29.57 -13.79
N ALA A 4 16.43 -30.49 -13.84
CA ALA A 4 15.30 -30.51 -12.91
C ALA A 4 15.72 -30.95 -11.49
N LEU A 5 16.75 -31.80 -11.37
CA LEU A 5 17.26 -32.29 -10.09
C LEU A 5 18.07 -31.21 -9.33
N ILE A 6 18.77 -30.32 -10.07
CA ILE A 6 19.48 -29.17 -9.50
C ILE A 6 18.50 -28.12 -8.98
N TYR A 7 17.40 -27.87 -9.72
CA TYR A 7 16.32 -26.99 -9.26
C TYR A 7 15.59 -27.56 -8.04
N PHE A 8 15.43 -28.88 -7.96
CA PHE A 8 14.81 -29.55 -6.83
C PHE A 8 15.68 -29.53 -5.56
N LEU A 9 17.01 -29.56 -5.69
CA LEU A 9 17.94 -29.51 -4.55
C LEU A 9 18.12 -28.09 -3.96
N ILE A 10 17.99 -27.03 -4.76
CA ILE A 10 18.02 -25.64 -4.26
C ILE A 10 16.75 -25.32 -3.46
N ILE A 11 15.60 -25.89 -3.84
CA ILE A 11 14.34 -25.82 -3.08
C ILE A 11 14.45 -26.51 -1.69
N ILE A 12 15.40 -27.45 -1.54
CA ILE A 12 15.59 -28.25 -0.31
C ILE A 12 16.58 -27.58 0.68
N PHE A 13 17.44 -26.64 0.25
CA PHE A 13 18.25 -25.83 1.17
C PHE A 13 17.48 -24.61 1.73
N LYS A 14 16.39 -24.92 2.44
CA LYS A 14 16.21 -24.49 3.84
C LYS A 14 16.60 -23.05 4.20
N PHE A 15 16.13 -22.05 3.45
CA PHE A 15 16.03 -20.72 4.02
C PHE A 15 14.76 -20.61 4.85
N LYS A 16 14.87 -20.97 6.14
CA LYS A 16 14.08 -20.34 7.20
C LYS A 16 14.45 -18.85 7.23
N THR A 17 14.06 -18.08 6.22
CA THR A 17 14.17 -16.63 6.26
C THR A 17 12.93 -16.11 6.94
N LYS A 18 13.08 -15.69 8.20
CA LYS A 18 12.18 -14.69 8.78
C LYS A 18 12.32 -13.45 7.89
N ILE A 19 11.44 -13.33 6.91
CA ILE A 19 11.26 -12.10 6.14
C ILE A 19 10.57 -11.14 7.10
N ILE A 20 11.38 -10.39 7.84
CA ILE A 20 10.91 -9.23 8.59
C ILE A 20 10.85 -8.13 7.55
N PRO A 21 9.68 -7.63 7.17
CA PRO A 21 9.61 -6.34 6.52
C PRO A 21 10.00 -5.33 7.60
N PRO A 22 11.18 -4.70 7.52
CA PRO A 22 11.41 -3.58 8.41
C PRO A 22 10.42 -2.47 8.02
N PRO A 23 10.15 -1.47 8.89
CA PRO A 23 9.25 -0.40 8.56
C PRO A 23 9.93 0.48 7.53
N LEU A 24 10.09 0.05 6.28
CA LEU A 24 10.34 0.95 5.18
C LEU A 24 11.54 1.92 5.49
N ARG A 25 12.61 1.28 6.03
CA ARG A 25 13.70 1.74 6.94
C ARG A 25 13.41 1.51 8.45
N VAL A 26 13.94 0.42 9.03
CA VAL A 26 14.09 0.36 10.51
C VAL A 26 14.93 1.56 10.91
N LYS A 27 14.42 2.43 11.77
CA LYS A 27 15.27 3.33 12.53
C LYS A 27 16.32 2.46 13.23
N THR A 28 17.59 2.76 13.03
CA THR A 28 18.68 2.15 13.80
C THR A 28 18.36 2.27 15.29
N ASP A 29 18.93 1.41 16.14
CA ASP A 29 18.71 1.54 17.59
C ASP A 29 19.06 2.94 18.11
N LYS A 30 20.00 3.62 17.45
CA LYS A 30 20.37 5.00 17.71
C LYS A 30 19.24 5.99 17.34
N GLU A 31 18.70 5.90 16.13
CA GLU A 31 17.58 6.75 15.68
C GLU A 31 16.31 6.49 16.50
N TYR A 32 16.09 5.23 16.93
CA TYR A 32 14.97 4.89 17.80
C TYR A 32 15.14 5.43 19.22
N ALA A 33 16.37 5.42 19.75
CA ALA A 33 16.68 6.04 21.02
C ALA A 33 16.49 7.57 20.98
N GLU A 34 16.80 8.19 19.83
CA GLU A 34 16.61 9.62 19.59
C GLU A 34 15.12 9.99 19.53
N ASP A 35 14.31 9.21 18.82
CA ASP A 35 12.85 9.32 18.84
C ASP A 35 12.26 9.15 20.24
N LEU A 36 12.68 8.12 20.98
CA LEU A 36 12.19 7.86 22.33
C LEU A 36 12.49 9.05 23.23
N LYS A 37 13.64 9.71 23.05
CA LYS A 37 14.00 10.93 23.74
C LYS A 37 13.09 12.10 23.35
N ILE A 38 12.88 12.32 22.05
CA ILE A 38 12.01 13.39 21.54
C ILE A 38 10.56 13.20 22.02
N VAL A 39 10.00 12.00 21.85
CA VAL A 39 8.64 11.66 22.27
C VAL A 39 8.48 11.81 23.78
N LYS A 40 9.46 11.34 24.56
CA LYS A 40 9.43 11.52 26.02
C LYS A 40 9.45 12.99 26.43
N GLU A 41 10.27 13.80 25.76
CA GLU A 41 10.41 15.23 26.04
C GLU A 41 9.17 16.04 25.64
N HIS A 42 8.54 15.72 24.50
CA HIS A 42 7.46 16.53 23.92
C HIS A 42 6.06 15.97 24.17
N LEU A 43 5.92 14.65 24.37
CA LEU A 43 4.64 13.94 24.48
C LEU A 43 4.52 13.13 25.78
N GLY A 44 5.56 13.09 26.61
CA GLY A 44 5.54 12.49 27.95
C GLY A 44 5.89 11.00 28.00
N GLU A 45 5.99 10.48 29.23
CA GLU A 45 6.44 9.11 29.53
C GLU A 45 5.50 8.03 28.96
N GLU A 46 4.20 8.29 28.92
CA GLU A 46 3.21 7.33 28.40
C GLU A 46 3.36 7.13 26.90
N ALA A 47 3.51 8.22 26.13
CA ALA A 47 3.76 8.16 24.70
C ALA A 47 5.08 7.46 24.36
N SER A 48 6.13 7.66 25.18
CA SER A 48 7.43 6.99 25.03
C SER A 48 7.32 5.48 25.27
N LYS A 49 6.60 5.06 26.31
CA LYS A 49 6.30 3.64 26.58
C LYS A 49 5.52 2.98 25.44
N ASN A 50 4.53 3.69 24.89
CA ASN A 50 3.77 3.21 23.74
C ASN A 50 4.66 3.00 22.52
N LEU A 51 5.54 3.96 22.20
CA LEU A 51 6.52 3.81 21.12
C LEU A 51 7.44 2.60 21.37
N GLN A 52 7.95 2.42 22.58
CA GLN A 52 8.79 1.28 22.93
C GLN A 52 8.06 -0.06 22.77
N SER A 53 6.78 -0.14 23.16
CA SER A 53 5.96 -1.33 22.96
C SER A 53 5.75 -1.68 21.48
N ILE A 54 5.65 -0.67 20.60
CA ILE A 54 5.54 -0.86 19.14
C ILE A 54 6.86 -1.37 18.55
N LYS A 55 8.01 -1.00 19.13
CA LYS A 55 9.32 -1.59 18.77
C LYS A 55 9.35 -3.08 19.10
N GLU A 56 8.93 -3.41 20.31
CA GLU A 56 8.99 -4.76 20.87
C GLU A 56 7.92 -5.68 20.27
N ASN A 57 6.82 -5.12 19.76
CA ASN A 57 5.72 -5.87 19.20
C ASN A 57 5.33 -5.39 17.78
N PRO A 58 6.01 -5.88 16.72
CA PRO A 58 5.78 -5.49 15.34
C PRO A 58 4.33 -5.67 14.86
N SER A 59 3.55 -6.56 15.51
CA SER A 59 2.13 -6.79 15.24
C SER A 59 1.24 -5.57 15.54
N LEU A 60 1.74 -4.61 16.31
CA LEU A 60 1.06 -3.33 16.58
C LEU A 60 1.19 -2.33 15.43
N LYS A 61 2.12 -2.53 14.49
CA LYS A 61 2.38 -1.60 13.39
C LYS A 61 1.25 -1.64 12.36
N GLN A 62 0.64 -0.49 12.12
CA GLN A 62 -0.44 -0.32 11.14
C GLN A 62 0.09 0.37 9.88
N TYR A 63 -0.28 -0.17 8.72
CA TYR A 63 0.01 0.42 7.41
C TYR A 63 -1.29 0.98 6.83
N LEU A 64 -1.34 2.29 6.61
CA LEU A 64 -2.50 2.98 6.06
C LEU A 64 -2.34 3.13 4.54
N PHE A 65 -3.24 2.54 3.78
CA PHE A 65 -3.38 2.79 2.35
C PHE A 65 -4.36 3.93 2.13
N ILE A 66 -3.97 4.91 1.32
CA ILE A 66 -4.84 6.03 0.94
C ILE A 66 -5.10 5.94 -0.55
N THR A 67 -6.34 5.63 -0.91
CA THR A 67 -6.81 5.44 -2.30
C THR A 67 -7.87 6.47 -2.67
N ALA A 68 -8.11 6.66 -3.96
CA ALA A 68 -9.10 7.63 -4.42
C ALA A 68 -10.50 7.01 -4.49
N HIS A 69 -10.59 5.78 -5.01
CA HIS A 69 -11.86 5.13 -5.36
C HIS A 69 -11.91 3.67 -4.91
N PRO A 70 -13.12 3.09 -4.77
CA PRO A 70 -13.27 1.67 -4.55
C PRO A 70 -12.88 0.88 -5.81
N ASP A 71 -11.91 -0.03 -5.64
CA ASP A 71 -11.20 -0.87 -6.62
C ASP A 71 -9.69 -0.59 -6.67
N ASP A 72 -9.27 0.63 -6.39
CA ASP A 72 -7.86 1.05 -6.36
C ASP A 72 -7.02 0.16 -5.46
N GLU A 73 -7.55 -0.21 -4.29
CA GLU A 73 -6.84 -0.93 -3.26
C GLU A 73 -6.32 -2.26 -3.80
N ILE A 74 -7.17 -3.00 -4.52
CA ILE A 74 -6.81 -4.31 -5.05
C ILE A 74 -6.22 -4.22 -6.46
N MET A 75 -6.67 -3.26 -7.28
CA MET A 75 -6.11 -3.07 -8.61
C MET A 75 -4.63 -2.76 -8.57
N PHE A 76 -4.22 -1.90 -7.63
CA PHE A 76 -2.89 -1.32 -7.64
C PHE A 76 -2.01 -1.84 -6.50
N PHE A 77 -2.59 -2.13 -5.34
CA PHE A 77 -1.83 -2.38 -4.12
C PHE A 77 -1.92 -3.83 -3.60
N ALA A 78 -2.55 -4.75 -4.34
CA ALA A 78 -2.73 -6.13 -3.89
C ALA A 78 -1.41 -6.83 -3.46
N PRO A 79 -0.30 -6.78 -4.24
CA PRO A 79 0.96 -7.39 -3.80
C PRO A 79 1.46 -6.84 -2.47
N THR A 80 1.40 -5.53 -2.26
CA THR A 80 1.82 -4.93 -0.99
C THR A 80 0.89 -5.30 0.16
N MET A 81 -0.42 -5.20 -0.01
CA MET A 81 -1.37 -5.54 1.07
C MET A 81 -1.24 -7.00 1.50
N ILE A 82 -1.24 -7.93 0.54
CA ILE A 82 -1.11 -9.36 0.82
C ILE A 82 0.25 -9.65 1.47
N GLY A 83 1.32 -9.07 0.96
CA GLY A 83 2.66 -9.22 1.51
C GLY A 83 2.76 -8.75 2.96
N LEU A 84 2.24 -7.57 3.28
CA LEU A 84 2.23 -7.04 4.66
C LEU A 84 1.39 -7.92 5.59
N ARG A 85 0.23 -8.40 5.14
CA ARG A 85 -0.64 -9.30 5.91
C ARG A 85 0.03 -10.63 6.23
N LYS A 86 0.70 -11.26 5.26
CA LYS A 86 1.45 -12.51 5.49
C LYS A 86 2.59 -12.36 6.48
N GLN A 87 3.10 -11.14 6.63
CA GLN A 87 4.14 -10.80 7.61
C GLN A 87 3.55 -10.43 8.99
N GLY A 88 2.23 -10.54 9.17
CA GLY A 88 1.55 -10.35 10.45
C GLY A 88 1.21 -8.90 10.78
N PHE A 89 1.33 -7.97 9.82
CA PHE A 89 1.00 -6.57 10.05
C PHE A 89 -0.49 -6.27 9.85
N LYS A 90 -0.93 -5.19 10.50
CA LYS A 90 -2.27 -4.63 10.30
C LYS A 90 -2.27 -3.71 9.09
N VAL A 91 -3.25 -3.91 8.21
CA VAL A 91 -3.49 -3.07 7.03
C VAL A 91 -4.79 -2.32 7.25
N LYS A 92 -4.74 -1.00 7.07
CA LYS A 92 -5.88 -0.08 7.07
C LYS A 92 -6.02 0.57 5.71
N ILE A 93 -7.25 0.87 5.29
CA ILE A 93 -7.56 1.49 4.00
C ILE A 93 -8.46 2.70 4.25
N LEU A 94 -8.05 3.84 3.73
CA LEU A 94 -8.83 5.07 3.65
C LEU A 94 -9.06 5.40 2.18
N CYS A 95 -10.28 5.14 1.71
CA CYS A 95 -10.71 5.46 0.37
C CYS A 95 -11.43 6.82 0.39
N LEU A 96 -10.87 7.81 -0.33
CA LEU A 96 -11.28 9.21 -0.20
C LEU A 96 -12.61 9.57 -0.88
N SER A 97 -13.15 8.68 -1.70
CA SER A 97 -14.45 8.84 -2.34
C SER A 97 -15.17 7.50 -2.43
N THR A 98 -16.49 7.53 -2.53
CA THR A 98 -17.31 6.35 -2.84
C THR A 98 -17.21 5.91 -4.30
N GLY A 99 -16.44 6.63 -5.14
CA GLY A 99 -16.41 6.38 -6.58
C GLY A 99 -17.78 6.61 -7.22
N ASN A 100 -18.54 7.64 -6.81
CA ASN A 100 -19.94 7.78 -7.20
C ASN A 100 -20.17 8.44 -8.57
N TYR A 101 -19.15 8.56 -9.44
CA TYR A 101 -19.29 9.23 -10.74
C TYR A 101 -20.43 8.63 -11.59
N ASP A 102 -20.57 7.29 -11.58
CA ASP A 102 -21.62 6.57 -12.30
C ASP A 102 -22.90 6.32 -11.47
N LYS A 103 -23.08 7.03 -10.33
CA LYS A 103 -24.19 6.82 -9.38
C LYS A 103 -24.25 5.41 -8.76
N LYS A 104 -23.07 4.81 -8.53
CA LYS A 104 -22.90 3.45 -7.99
C LYS A 104 -22.18 3.40 -6.64
N GLY A 105 -22.03 4.53 -5.96
CA GLY A 105 -21.24 4.66 -4.74
C GLY A 105 -21.65 3.68 -3.63
N GLU A 106 -22.95 3.55 -3.37
CA GLU A 106 -23.49 2.62 -2.36
C GLU A 106 -23.10 1.16 -2.65
N ILE A 107 -23.17 0.75 -3.93
CA ILE A 107 -22.77 -0.60 -4.34
C ILE A 107 -21.26 -0.76 -4.19
N ARG A 108 -20.47 0.23 -4.65
CA ARG A 108 -19.00 0.21 -4.61
C ARG A 108 -18.45 0.17 -3.18
N GLU A 109 -19.13 0.78 -2.21
CA GLU A 109 -18.78 0.68 -0.79
C GLU A 109 -18.95 -0.76 -0.25
N ILE A 110 -20.01 -1.46 -0.65
CA ILE A 110 -20.20 -2.87 -0.30
C ILE A 110 -19.14 -3.74 -0.99
N GLU A 111 -18.80 -3.43 -2.23
CA GLU A 111 -17.83 -4.18 -3.02
C GLU A 111 -16.42 -4.14 -2.43
N ILE A 112 -15.92 -2.97 -2.02
CA ILE A 112 -14.61 -2.85 -1.37
C ILE A 112 -14.55 -3.62 -0.05
N LYS A 113 -15.62 -3.58 0.75
CA LYS A 113 -15.71 -4.35 2.01
C LYS A 113 -15.67 -5.86 1.76
N ASN A 114 -16.35 -6.33 0.72
CA ASN A 114 -16.28 -7.74 0.30
C ASN A 114 -14.89 -8.13 -0.23
N CYS A 115 -14.25 -7.22 -0.99
CA CYS A 115 -12.90 -7.40 -1.52
C CYS A 115 -11.88 -7.60 -0.38
N VAL A 116 -11.84 -6.68 0.58
CA VAL A 116 -10.82 -6.66 1.64
C VAL A 116 -11.01 -7.79 2.65
N LYS A 117 -12.25 -8.24 2.86
CA LYS A 117 -12.57 -9.42 3.67
C LYS A 117 -11.92 -10.69 3.12
N LEU A 118 -11.83 -10.84 1.79
CA LEU A 118 -11.12 -11.97 1.17
C LEU A 118 -9.61 -11.94 1.44
N LEU A 119 -9.03 -10.77 1.67
CA LEU A 119 -7.63 -10.60 2.05
C LEU A 119 -7.41 -10.80 3.57
N GLY A 120 -8.46 -11.14 4.32
CA GLY A 120 -8.44 -11.26 5.77
C GLY A 120 -8.39 -9.91 6.50
N ILE A 121 -8.65 -8.80 5.82
CA ILE A 121 -8.72 -7.47 6.43
C ILE A 121 -10.11 -7.29 7.04
N GLU A 122 -10.16 -6.95 8.32
CA GLU A 122 -11.41 -6.67 9.03
C GLU A 122 -12.08 -5.43 8.45
N GLU A 123 -13.41 -5.43 8.39
CA GLU A 123 -14.19 -4.33 7.80
C GLU A 123 -13.95 -3.00 8.52
N GLU A 124 -13.75 -3.03 9.84
CA GLU A 124 -13.42 -1.86 10.67
C GLU A 124 -12.10 -1.16 10.27
N ASN A 125 -11.23 -1.84 9.53
CA ASN A 125 -9.99 -1.27 9.02
C ASN A 125 -10.16 -0.63 7.63
N VAL A 126 -11.38 -0.54 7.11
CA VAL A 126 -11.67 0.08 5.82
C VAL A 126 -12.69 1.20 5.99
N THR A 127 -12.28 2.41 5.66
CA THR A 127 -13.13 3.60 5.66
C THR A 127 -13.27 4.09 4.23
N VAL A 128 -14.50 4.26 3.78
CA VAL A 128 -14.85 4.84 2.48
C VAL A 128 -15.58 6.14 2.76
N LEU A 129 -15.14 7.24 2.15
CA LEU A 129 -15.70 8.56 2.42
C LEU A 129 -16.64 9.00 1.31
N ASP A 130 -17.74 9.62 1.71
CA ASP A 130 -18.59 10.42 0.81
C ASP A 130 -18.41 11.91 1.12
N HIS A 131 -17.20 12.42 0.91
CA HIS A 131 -16.86 13.80 1.25
C HIS A 131 -17.24 14.75 0.09
N PRO A 132 -18.00 15.83 0.32
CA PRO A 132 -18.51 16.69 -0.75
C PRO A 132 -17.40 17.38 -1.57
N GLY A 133 -16.25 17.63 -0.95
CA GLY A 133 -15.08 18.20 -1.61
C GLY A 133 -14.15 17.18 -2.30
N LEU A 134 -14.40 15.87 -2.16
CA LEU A 134 -13.57 14.78 -2.71
C LEU A 134 -14.40 13.81 -3.56
N GLN A 135 -15.40 14.32 -4.27
CA GLN A 135 -16.26 13.51 -5.12
C GLN A 135 -15.50 12.98 -6.34
N ASP A 136 -15.83 11.76 -6.77
CA ASP A 136 -15.23 11.15 -7.95
C ASP A 136 -15.59 11.92 -9.23
N ASN A 137 -14.57 12.36 -9.96
CA ASN A 137 -14.69 13.04 -11.23
C ASN A 137 -13.33 12.94 -11.97
N PRO A 138 -13.25 12.27 -13.13
CA PRO A 138 -12.00 12.07 -13.85
C PRO A 138 -11.41 13.36 -14.43
N ASN A 139 -12.16 14.47 -14.40
CA ASN A 139 -11.77 15.75 -14.98
C ASN A 139 -11.57 16.87 -13.94
N GLN A 140 -11.70 16.57 -12.64
CA GLN A 140 -11.61 17.57 -11.58
C GLN A 140 -10.57 17.16 -10.53
N PHE A 141 -9.58 18.03 -10.30
CA PHE A 141 -8.65 17.84 -9.19
C PHE A 141 -9.32 18.15 -7.85
N TRP A 142 -9.01 17.36 -6.84
CA TRP A 142 -9.28 17.71 -5.45
C TRP A 142 -8.23 18.67 -4.91
N TYR A 143 -8.64 19.57 -4.02
CA TYR A 143 -7.75 20.50 -3.34
C TYR A 143 -6.84 19.74 -2.35
N PRO A 144 -5.51 19.98 -2.37
CA PRO A 144 -4.59 19.34 -1.42
C PRO A 144 -4.95 19.59 0.05
N THR A 145 -5.52 20.76 0.36
CA THR A 145 -5.99 21.12 1.71
C THR A 145 -7.14 20.24 2.19
N ALA A 146 -8.09 19.91 1.31
CA ALA A 146 -9.22 19.04 1.63
C ALA A 146 -8.74 17.61 1.92
N VAL A 147 -7.85 17.09 1.07
CA VAL A 147 -7.24 15.77 1.28
C VAL A 147 -6.41 15.75 2.57
N SER A 148 -5.56 16.75 2.81
CA SER A 148 -4.75 16.86 4.03
C SER A 148 -5.60 16.90 5.30
N LYS A 149 -6.72 17.66 5.28
CA LYS A 149 -7.66 17.71 6.40
C LYS A 149 -8.23 16.32 6.70
N VAL A 150 -8.73 15.62 5.68
CA VAL A 150 -9.25 14.25 5.85
C VAL A 150 -8.18 13.31 6.40
N ILE A 151 -6.94 13.39 5.90
CA ILE A 151 -5.82 12.58 6.42
C ILE A 151 -5.60 12.87 7.90
N SER A 152 -5.59 14.15 8.31
CA SER A 152 -5.37 14.54 9.70
C SER A 152 -6.44 14.01 10.67
N GLU A 153 -7.66 13.78 10.19
CA GLU A 153 -8.77 13.22 10.98
C GLU A 153 -8.68 11.69 11.14
N HIS A 154 -7.92 11.01 10.27
CA HIS A 154 -7.83 9.55 10.22
C HIS A 154 -6.43 9.01 10.60
N ILE A 155 -5.46 9.89 10.81
CA ILE A 155 -4.13 9.54 11.29
C ILE A 155 -4.15 9.31 12.80
N ASN A 156 -3.38 8.34 13.28
CA ASN A 156 -3.18 8.08 14.71
C ASN A 156 -1.74 7.56 14.96
N PRO A 157 -1.26 7.56 16.21
CA PRO A 157 0.12 7.17 16.54
C PRO A 157 0.51 5.73 16.18
N ASP A 158 -0.45 4.82 15.98
CA ASP A 158 -0.16 3.42 15.64
C ASP A 158 0.17 3.23 14.14
N ILE A 159 -0.17 4.22 13.31
CA ILE A 159 0.13 4.19 11.87
C ILE A 159 1.62 4.41 11.69
N THR A 160 2.30 3.38 11.22
CA THR A 160 3.76 3.42 11.00
C THR A 160 4.11 3.93 9.61
N ALA A 161 3.25 3.66 8.61
CA ALA A 161 3.46 4.15 7.26
C ALA A 161 2.15 4.42 6.52
N ILE A 162 2.19 5.43 5.65
CA ILE A 162 1.19 5.73 4.64
C ILE A 162 1.68 5.17 3.29
N ILE A 163 0.82 4.48 2.56
CA ILE A 163 1.08 3.97 1.21
C ILE A 163 0.03 4.55 0.27
N THR A 164 0.46 5.17 -0.83
CA THR A 164 -0.45 5.83 -1.78
C THR A 164 0.14 5.92 -3.19
N PHE A 165 -0.49 6.67 -4.09
CA PHE A 165 -0.04 6.92 -5.45
C PHE A 165 1.20 7.82 -5.52
N ASP A 166 1.97 7.72 -6.59
CA ASP A 166 2.97 8.73 -6.90
C ASP A 166 2.38 9.93 -7.66
N ARG A 167 3.23 10.92 -7.96
CA ARG A 167 2.87 12.15 -8.68
C ARG A 167 2.18 11.95 -10.03
N MET A 168 2.32 10.77 -10.65
CA MET A 168 1.74 10.46 -11.96
C MET A 168 0.41 9.71 -11.87
N GLY A 169 0.00 9.23 -10.69
CA GLY A 169 -1.32 8.65 -10.48
C GLY A 169 -1.60 7.38 -11.30
N ILE A 170 -0.57 6.57 -11.59
CA ILE A 170 -0.57 5.29 -12.33
C ILE A 170 -0.98 5.41 -13.80
N SER A 171 -2.21 5.83 -14.07
CA SER A 171 -2.77 6.08 -15.41
C SER A 171 -2.89 7.57 -15.73
N GLY A 172 -2.48 8.45 -14.82
CA GLY A 172 -2.69 9.90 -14.95
C GLY A 172 -4.01 10.40 -14.37
N HIS A 173 -4.77 9.54 -13.67
CA HIS A 173 -6.06 9.91 -13.10
C HIS A 173 -5.92 11.11 -12.14
N VAL A 174 -6.72 12.15 -12.34
CA VAL A 174 -6.60 13.43 -11.60
C VAL A 174 -6.77 13.24 -10.10
N ASN A 175 -7.73 12.43 -9.66
CA ASN A 175 -7.93 12.14 -8.23
C ASN A 175 -6.74 11.40 -7.60
N HIS A 176 -6.10 10.46 -8.30
CA HIS A 176 -4.91 9.77 -7.78
C HIS A 176 -3.75 10.75 -7.57
N ARG A 177 -3.59 11.69 -8.51
CA ARG A 177 -2.60 12.78 -8.40
C ARG A 177 -2.95 13.73 -7.26
N SER A 178 -4.23 14.05 -7.07
CA SER A 178 -4.68 14.85 -5.93
C SER A 178 -4.44 14.17 -4.59
N VAL A 179 -4.58 12.85 -4.49
CA VAL A 179 -4.19 12.10 -3.28
C VAL A 179 -2.70 12.31 -2.99
N PHE A 180 -1.83 12.15 -4.01
CA PHE A 180 -0.39 12.38 -3.86
C PHE A 180 -0.08 13.81 -3.38
N GLU A 181 -0.66 14.83 -4.02
CA GLU A 181 -0.43 16.24 -3.63
C GLU A 181 -0.98 16.54 -2.23
N GLY A 182 -2.12 15.97 -1.86
CA GLY A 182 -2.70 16.11 -0.53
C GLY A 182 -1.86 15.47 0.57
N VAL A 183 -1.33 14.26 0.33
CA VAL A 183 -0.40 13.59 1.25
C VAL A 183 0.90 14.39 1.38
N LYS A 184 1.45 14.88 0.26
CA LYS A 184 2.64 15.75 0.28
C LYS A 184 2.39 17.04 1.08
N TYR A 185 1.24 17.67 0.87
CA TYR A 185 0.84 18.87 1.60
C TYR A 185 0.70 18.58 3.10
N PHE A 186 0.09 17.45 3.48
CA PHE A 186 -0.03 17.00 4.87
C PHE A 186 1.32 16.81 5.56
N ILE A 187 2.31 16.20 4.89
CA ILE A 187 3.66 16.03 5.44
C ILE A 187 4.31 17.40 5.65
N ASN A 188 4.28 18.27 4.64
CA ASN A 188 4.88 19.60 4.71
C ASN A 188 4.31 20.46 5.85
N GLN A 189 3.01 20.33 6.13
CA GLN A 189 2.37 21.03 7.25
C GLN A 189 2.79 20.51 8.63
N ASN A 190 3.20 19.24 8.72
CA ASN A 190 3.53 18.59 9.99
C ASN A 190 5.03 18.36 10.22
N GLY A 191 5.86 18.59 9.21
CA GLY A 191 7.33 18.72 9.23
C GLY A 191 8.05 18.01 10.39
N SER A 192 8.23 18.73 11.50
CA SER A 192 9.03 18.32 12.67
C SER A 192 8.36 17.34 13.63
N LYS A 193 7.08 17.00 13.43
CA LYS A 193 6.37 16.02 14.27
C LYS A 193 6.80 14.60 13.91
N ALA A 194 6.70 13.68 14.88
CA ALA A 194 6.82 12.26 14.61
C ALA A 194 5.69 11.83 13.65
N MET A 195 5.99 11.74 12.35
CA MET A 195 5.06 11.34 11.30
C MET A 195 5.32 9.91 10.83
N PRO A 196 4.27 9.18 10.37
CA PRO A 196 4.44 7.92 9.68
C PRO A 196 5.29 8.10 8.41
N ALA A 197 6.06 7.08 8.05
CA ALA A 197 6.81 7.10 6.81
C ALA A 197 5.85 7.07 5.60
N VAL A 198 6.14 7.79 4.52
CA VAL A 198 5.24 7.86 3.36
C VAL A 198 5.86 7.20 2.13
N PHE A 199 5.08 6.31 1.52
CA PHE A 199 5.47 5.51 0.37
C PHE A 199 4.51 5.70 -0.78
N THR A 200 5.07 5.85 -1.97
CA THR A 200 4.31 5.99 -3.19
C THR A 200 4.55 4.82 -4.12
N LEU A 201 3.48 4.25 -4.65
CA LEU A 201 3.53 3.23 -5.69
C LEU A 201 3.97 3.88 -7.00
N LYS A 202 5.07 3.35 -7.55
CA LYS A 202 5.69 3.87 -8.76
C LYS A 202 4.80 3.66 -9.98
N THR A 203 4.51 4.75 -10.69
CA THR A 203 3.91 4.72 -12.02
C THR A 203 4.94 4.26 -13.04
N VAL A 204 4.52 3.35 -13.93
CA VAL A 204 5.36 2.85 -15.02
C VAL A 204 4.75 3.13 -16.38
N SER A 205 5.56 3.05 -17.45
CA SER A 205 5.08 3.18 -18.83
C SER A 205 4.03 2.14 -19.18
N LEU A 206 3.17 2.42 -20.17
CA LEU A 206 2.11 1.49 -20.60
C LEU A 206 2.66 0.12 -21.02
N LEU A 207 3.81 0.10 -21.69
CA LEU A 207 4.50 -1.15 -22.06
C LEU A 207 4.84 -1.98 -20.82
N ARG A 208 5.45 -1.36 -19.80
CA ARG A 208 5.76 -2.05 -18.54
C ARG A 208 4.52 -2.37 -17.71
N LYS A 209 3.44 -1.59 -17.87
CA LYS A 209 2.17 -1.81 -17.17
C LYS A 209 1.53 -3.10 -17.63
N TYR A 210 1.51 -3.36 -18.94
CA TYR A 210 0.86 -4.53 -19.55
C TYR A 210 1.81 -5.66 -19.98
N SER A 211 3.11 -5.55 -19.71
CA SER A 211 4.07 -6.64 -19.93
C SER A 211 3.90 -7.81 -18.95
N SER A 212 2.91 -7.75 -18.03
CA SER A 212 2.55 -8.86 -17.14
C SER A 212 3.75 -9.38 -16.35
N PHE A 213 3.80 -10.69 -16.12
CA PHE A 213 4.95 -11.38 -15.56
C PHE A 213 6.27 -11.15 -16.34
N PHE A 214 6.27 -10.81 -17.62
CA PHE A 214 7.52 -10.61 -18.37
C PHE A 214 8.29 -9.35 -17.94
N ASP A 215 7.70 -8.43 -17.17
CA ASP A 215 8.46 -7.36 -16.50
C ASP A 215 9.35 -7.89 -15.36
N THR A 216 9.07 -9.07 -14.80
CA THR A 216 9.97 -9.73 -13.83
C THR A 216 11.34 -10.02 -14.43
N ILE A 217 11.38 -10.28 -15.75
CA ILE A 217 12.60 -10.51 -16.53
C ILE A 217 13.36 -9.21 -16.80
N PHE A 218 12.76 -8.02 -16.67
CA PHE A 218 13.49 -6.73 -16.73
C PHE A 218 13.78 -6.16 -15.34
N SER A 219 13.05 -6.61 -14.32
CA SER A 219 13.35 -6.42 -12.89
C SER A 219 14.39 -7.43 -12.37
N LEU A 220 15.33 -7.84 -13.25
CA LEU A 220 16.25 -9.02 -13.30
C LEU A 220 16.86 -9.61 -12.02
N ASN A 221 16.62 -9.08 -10.82
CA ASN A 221 16.98 -9.75 -9.57
C ASN A 221 15.77 -10.38 -8.86
N ALA A 222 14.52 -10.08 -9.24
CA ALA A 222 13.33 -10.44 -8.46
C ALA A 222 13.04 -11.95 -8.33
N PHE A 223 13.45 -12.79 -9.29
CA PHE A 223 13.18 -14.24 -9.24
C PHE A 223 14.01 -15.01 -8.20
N LEU A 224 15.10 -14.40 -7.74
CA LEU A 224 15.98 -14.95 -6.70
C LEU A 224 15.71 -14.30 -5.32
N ILE A 225 14.76 -13.38 -5.23
CA ILE A 225 14.51 -12.55 -4.05
C ILE A 225 13.26 -13.07 -3.31
N PRO A 226 13.34 -13.30 -1.99
CA PRO A 226 12.18 -13.66 -1.17
C PRO A 226 11.05 -12.63 -1.27
N HIS A 227 9.80 -13.08 -1.11
CA HIS A 227 8.48 -12.42 -1.23
C HIS A 227 8.30 -10.92 -0.86
N ALA A 228 9.28 -10.24 -0.25
CA ALA A 228 9.36 -8.79 -0.14
C ALA A 228 10.82 -8.36 0.16
N TYR A 229 11.28 -7.25 -0.40
CA TYR A 229 12.63 -6.71 -0.13
C TYR A 229 12.60 -5.17 -0.05
N SER A 230 13.40 -4.59 0.84
CA SER A 230 13.54 -3.13 0.98
C SER A 230 15.00 -2.73 1.08
N VAL A 231 15.38 -1.70 0.31
CA VAL A 231 16.73 -1.08 0.33
C VAL A 231 16.57 0.42 0.42
N GLY A 232 17.06 1.00 1.51
CA GLY A 232 16.97 2.44 1.75
C GLY A 232 15.53 2.93 1.62
N ASP A 233 15.31 3.84 0.67
CA ASP A 233 14.02 4.47 0.39
C ASP A 233 13.15 3.68 -0.60
N ARG A 234 13.41 2.38 -0.84
CA ARG A 234 12.62 1.56 -1.78
C ARG A 234 12.14 0.28 -1.14
N ALA A 235 10.96 -0.17 -1.55
CA ALA A 235 10.44 -1.50 -1.22
C ALA A 235 9.82 -2.16 -2.45
N LEU A 236 9.98 -3.47 -2.54
CA LEU A 236 9.48 -4.31 -3.61
C LEU A 236 8.65 -5.43 -2.99
N PHE A 237 7.41 -5.57 -3.47
CA PHE A 237 6.53 -6.69 -3.15
C PHE A 237 6.28 -7.48 -4.43
N VAL A 238 6.46 -8.79 -4.35
CA VAL A 238 6.28 -9.70 -5.49
C VAL A 238 5.33 -10.80 -5.06
N SER A 239 4.23 -10.93 -5.79
CA SER A 239 3.20 -11.92 -5.52
C SER A 239 3.52 -13.27 -6.16
N GLY A 240 3.41 -14.33 -5.36
CA GLY A 240 3.35 -15.72 -5.85
C GLY A 240 2.00 -16.05 -6.50
N PHE A 241 1.90 -17.22 -7.13
CA PHE A 241 0.69 -17.61 -7.87
C PHE A 241 -0.59 -17.59 -7.03
N ASP A 242 -0.54 -18.11 -5.80
CA ASP A 242 -1.71 -18.12 -4.90
C ASP A 242 -2.15 -16.70 -4.52
N GLU A 243 -1.21 -15.78 -4.38
CA GLU A 243 -1.45 -14.38 -4.01
C GLU A 243 -2.03 -13.61 -5.20
N VAL A 244 -1.53 -13.86 -6.41
CA VAL A 244 -2.13 -13.34 -7.65
C VAL A 244 -3.56 -13.88 -7.78
N TYR A 245 -3.78 -15.18 -7.61
CA TYR A 245 -5.11 -15.77 -7.67
C TYR A 245 -6.06 -15.14 -6.65
N LEU A 246 -5.58 -14.94 -5.41
CA LEU A 246 -6.32 -14.25 -4.37
C LEU A 246 -6.66 -12.81 -4.78
N ALA A 247 -5.69 -12.06 -5.32
CA ALA A 247 -5.89 -10.69 -5.78
C ALA A 247 -6.93 -10.62 -6.91
N GLN A 248 -6.85 -11.52 -7.88
CA GLN A 248 -7.82 -11.60 -8.98
C GLN A 248 -9.21 -11.99 -8.47
N LYS A 249 -9.31 -12.89 -7.49
CA LYS A 249 -10.58 -13.27 -6.84
C LYS A 249 -11.18 -12.11 -6.04
N ALA A 250 -10.34 -11.34 -5.34
CA ALA A 250 -10.74 -10.15 -4.59
C ALA A 250 -11.20 -9.03 -5.51
N MET A 251 -10.49 -8.79 -6.62
CA MET A 251 -10.87 -7.82 -7.65
C MET A 251 -12.26 -8.13 -8.24
N ARG A 252 -12.63 -9.40 -8.38
CA ARG A 252 -13.97 -9.81 -8.85
C ARG A 252 -15.11 -9.47 -7.87
N GLN A 253 -14.82 -9.03 -6.65
CA GLN A 253 -15.86 -8.49 -5.75
C GLN A 253 -16.35 -7.12 -6.20
N HIS A 254 -15.54 -6.36 -6.95
CA HIS A 254 -15.93 -5.09 -7.59
C HIS A 254 -16.76 -5.32 -8.86
N LYS A 255 -17.86 -6.07 -8.74
CA LYS A 255 -18.71 -6.49 -9.87
C LYS A 255 -19.16 -5.32 -10.73
N SER A 256 -19.49 -4.19 -10.10
CA SER A 256 -19.95 -2.97 -10.75
C SER A 256 -18.88 -2.31 -11.63
N GLN A 257 -17.60 -2.62 -11.38
CA GLN A 257 -16.41 -2.12 -12.08
C GLN A 257 -15.85 -3.10 -13.13
N MET A 258 -16.40 -4.32 -13.23
CA MET A 258 -15.88 -5.40 -14.10
C MET A 258 -16.31 -5.28 -15.57
N VAL A 259 -15.87 -4.20 -16.21
CA VAL A 259 -16.02 -3.98 -17.67
C VAL A 259 -14.94 -4.73 -18.47
N TRP A 260 -15.10 -4.85 -19.79
CA TRP A 260 -14.26 -5.72 -20.64
C TRP A 260 -12.74 -5.47 -20.48
N PHE A 261 -12.30 -4.21 -20.44
CA PHE A 261 -10.87 -3.88 -20.31
C PHE A 261 -10.33 -4.15 -18.88
N ARG A 262 -11.22 -4.26 -17.88
CA ARG A 262 -10.81 -4.63 -16.52
C ARG A 262 -10.29 -6.06 -16.47
N TRP A 263 -10.84 -6.96 -17.28
CA TRP A 263 -10.32 -8.32 -17.42
C TRP A 263 -8.90 -8.32 -17.98
N LEU A 264 -8.61 -7.50 -19.00
CA LEU A 264 -7.26 -7.35 -19.53
C LEU A 264 -6.30 -6.85 -18.44
N TYR A 265 -6.72 -5.87 -17.63
CA TYR A 265 -5.92 -5.41 -16.50
C TYR A 265 -5.61 -6.53 -15.50
N ILE A 266 -6.62 -7.30 -15.08
CA ILE A 266 -6.49 -8.37 -14.08
C ILE A 266 -5.48 -9.45 -14.51
N PHE A 267 -5.42 -9.77 -15.80
CA PHE A 267 -4.51 -10.79 -16.32
C PHE A 267 -3.14 -10.24 -16.70
N PHE A 268 -3.06 -9.00 -17.20
CA PHE A 268 -1.84 -8.51 -17.84
C PHE A 268 -1.17 -7.36 -17.10
N SER A 269 -1.83 -6.74 -16.13
CA SER A 269 -1.24 -5.64 -15.37
C SER A 269 -0.15 -6.16 -14.44
N ARG A 270 1.05 -5.59 -14.53
CA ARG A 270 2.13 -5.83 -13.57
C ARG A 270 1.71 -5.58 -12.12
N TYR A 271 0.77 -4.67 -11.86
CA TYR A 271 0.40 -4.28 -10.50
C TYR A 271 -0.37 -5.38 -9.76
N MET A 272 -0.87 -6.40 -10.48
CA MET A 272 -1.39 -7.64 -9.89
C MET A 272 -0.28 -8.57 -9.39
N TYR A 273 0.98 -8.34 -9.80
CA TYR A 273 2.12 -9.20 -9.54
C TYR A 273 3.21 -8.52 -8.72
N ILE A 274 3.45 -7.23 -8.96
CA ILE A 274 4.60 -6.49 -8.43
C ILE A 274 4.17 -5.09 -8.02
N ASN A 275 4.56 -4.70 -6.80
CA ASN A 275 4.51 -3.31 -6.36
C ASN A 275 5.93 -2.81 -6.05
N GLU A 276 6.35 -1.76 -6.75
CA GLU A 276 7.57 -0.99 -6.46
C GLU A 276 7.15 0.27 -5.71
N LEU A 277 7.49 0.35 -4.42
CA LEU A 277 7.24 1.50 -3.57
C LEU A 277 8.52 2.33 -3.39
N THR A 278 8.38 3.65 -3.36
CA THR A 278 9.46 4.58 -3.05
C THR A 278 9.04 5.49 -1.90
N ARG A 279 9.91 5.65 -0.91
CA ARG A 279 9.76 6.60 0.18
C ARG A 279 9.89 8.00 -0.37
N ILE A 280 9.03 8.90 0.08
CA ILE A 280 9.23 10.33 -0.13
C ILE A 280 9.72 10.94 1.18
N ASN A 281 10.81 11.70 1.09
CA ASN A 281 11.30 12.56 2.16
C ASN A 281 10.98 13.99 1.73
N THR A 282 10.13 14.66 2.48
CA THR A 282 9.84 16.10 2.31
C THR A 282 10.13 16.81 3.60
#